data_AF-A0A9P8XSS8-F1
#
_entry.id   AF-A0A9P8XSS8-F1
#
_cell.length_a   1.000
_cell.length_b   1.000
_cell.length_c   1.000
_cell.angle_alpha   90.00
_cell.angle_beta   90.00
_cell.angle_gamma   90.00
#
_symmetry.space_group_name_H-M   'P 1'
#
loop_
_entity.id
_entity.type
_entity.pdbx_description
1 polymer ?
#
loop_
_entity_poly.entity_id
_entity_poly.type
_entity_poly.pdbx_seq_one_letter_code
_entity_poly.pdbx_strand_id
1 'polypeptide(L)'
;MGIVHGDLHVGNLMIGMDSSRNPSIDSLSTDQIYEQFGAPKPELFPGGGGGSQPTHMYPFIWLGKGAKDWTTKETRLVIADLGTSFLPSKHIRTWSGTPLGVRPPELHFLSAGTPLGLPSDIWTLGCTLFHILSSCSLMGSYFWRPSNMIDVAMHMLGPLPQAWWDRWGVLPSGDEQEDELAQERRAGWLDNGVPLPHKPGYQLTLDERFESCVQENRRLEWFVEGLSDVEKAAEQMSDDERDALLEMIRAVLRFNPSERLTASEILDTRWMREYGLPAAEKTWGRPIWP
;
A
#
# COMPACT_ATOMS: atom_id res chain seq x y z
N MET A 1 -13.24 -10.11 -18.67
CA MET A 1 -12.98 -8.65 -18.74
C MET A 1 -12.57 -8.21 -17.36
N GLY A 2 -11.40 -7.57 -17.20
CA GLY A 2 -10.89 -7.13 -15.90
C GLY A 2 -11.32 -5.70 -15.59
N ILE A 3 -11.58 -5.41 -14.31
CA ILE A 3 -11.79 -4.06 -13.78
C ILE A 3 -10.50 -3.64 -13.09
N VAL A 4 -10.07 -2.41 -13.33
CA VAL A 4 -8.98 -1.78 -12.58
C VAL A 4 -9.59 -0.98 -11.45
N HIS A 5 -9.09 -1.19 -10.23
CA HIS A 5 -9.43 -0.41 -9.05
C HIS A 5 -9.02 1.04 -9.22
N GLY A 6 -7.76 1.30 -9.60
CA GLY A 6 -7.24 2.64 -9.87
C GLY A 6 -6.90 3.48 -8.63
N ASP A 7 -7.06 2.90 -7.45
CA ASP A 7 -6.83 3.53 -6.14
C ASP A 7 -6.64 2.49 -5.02
N LEU A 8 -5.97 1.38 -5.31
CA LEU A 8 -5.77 0.33 -4.30
C LEU A 8 -4.65 0.76 -3.34
N HIS A 9 -4.97 0.86 -2.04
CA HIS A 9 -4.02 1.08 -0.96
C HIS A 9 -4.62 0.64 0.38
N VAL A 10 -3.83 0.61 1.45
CA VAL A 10 -4.28 0.17 2.79
C VAL A 10 -5.55 0.87 3.31
N GLY A 11 -5.80 2.12 2.89
CA GLY A 11 -6.99 2.88 3.29
C GLY A 11 -8.27 2.45 2.57
N ASN A 12 -8.13 1.75 1.45
CA ASN A 12 -9.22 1.16 0.67
C ASN A 12 -9.31 -0.36 0.90
N LEU A 13 -8.63 -0.87 1.94
CA LEU A 13 -8.80 -2.22 2.46
C LEU A 13 -9.54 -2.16 3.79
N MET A 14 -10.74 -2.75 3.81
CA MET A 14 -11.59 -2.79 4.99
C MET A 14 -11.59 -4.19 5.61
N ILE A 15 -11.72 -4.27 6.93
CA ILE A 15 -12.06 -5.52 7.60
C ILE A 15 -13.58 -5.67 7.58
N GLY A 16 -14.07 -6.65 6.85
CA GLY A 16 -15.48 -6.99 6.78
C GLY A 16 -15.97 -7.49 8.14
N MET A 17 -17.03 -6.87 8.65
CA MET A 17 -17.70 -7.33 9.87
C MET A 17 -18.51 -8.60 9.55
N ASP A 18 -18.09 -9.75 10.05
CA ASP A 18 -18.86 -10.98 9.94
C ASP A 18 -20.08 -10.93 10.88
N SER A 19 -21.25 -10.73 10.29
CA SER A 19 -22.56 -10.71 10.97
C SER A 19 -22.87 -11.95 11.81
N SER A 20 -22.16 -13.07 11.60
CA SER A 20 -22.36 -14.31 12.36
C SER A 20 -21.54 -14.39 13.65
N ARG A 21 -20.60 -13.45 13.89
CA ARG A 21 -19.58 -13.57 14.96
C ARG A 21 -19.35 -12.31 15.78
N ASN A 22 -19.69 -11.14 15.24
CA ASN A 22 -19.87 -9.90 15.96
C ASN A 22 -21.34 -9.51 15.72
N PRO A 23 -22.16 -9.13 16.73
CA PRO A 23 -23.46 -8.52 16.42
C PRO A 23 -23.19 -7.40 15.43
N SER A 24 -23.55 -7.63 14.17
CA SER A 24 -23.32 -6.64 13.13
C SER A 24 -23.93 -5.34 13.64
N ILE A 25 -23.29 -4.21 13.35
CA ILE A 25 -23.94 -2.92 13.56
C ILE A 25 -25.35 -2.91 12.93
N ASP A 26 -25.55 -3.71 11.87
CA ASP A 26 -26.84 -3.95 11.20
C ASP A 26 -27.92 -4.58 12.10
N SER A 27 -27.53 -5.23 13.20
CA SER A 27 -28.41 -5.93 14.14
C SER A 27 -28.70 -5.15 15.42
N LEU A 28 -27.97 -4.05 15.67
CA LEU A 28 -28.14 -3.20 16.84
C LEU A 28 -29.19 -2.12 16.56
N SER A 29 -30.01 -1.80 17.55
CA SER A 29 -30.82 -0.59 17.50
C SER A 29 -29.95 0.66 17.67
N THR A 30 -30.45 1.81 17.25
CA THR A 30 -29.78 3.10 17.45
C THR A 30 -29.41 3.34 18.92
N ASP A 31 -30.30 2.99 19.85
CA ASP A 31 -30.06 3.16 21.29
C ASP A 31 -28.92 2.25 21.79
N GLN A 32 -28.84 1.01 21.29
CA GLN A 32 -27.76 0.09 21.63
C GLN A 32 -26.41 0.55 21.07
N ILE A 33 -26.41 1.14 19.86
CA ILE A 33 -25.20 1.77 19.29
C ILE A 33 -24.74 2.92 20.19
N TYR A 34 -25.67 3.77 20.66
CA TYR A 34 -25.31 4.90 21.53
C TYR A 34 -24.88 4.45 22.94
N GLU A 35 -25.46 3.39 23.48
CA GLU A 35 -25.03 2.81 24.75
C GLU A 35 -23.60 2.26 24.65
N GLN A 36 -23.26 1.62 23.53
CA GLN A 36 -21.95 0.99 23.34
C GLN A 36 -20.85 1.96 22.91
N PHE A 37 -21.14 2.90 22.01
CA PHE A 37 -20.12 3.78 21.39
C PHE A 37 -20.30 5.26 21.74
N GLY A 38 -21.35 5.60 22.48
CA GLY A 38 -21.71 6.97 22.81
C GLY A 38 -22.63 7.60 21.77
N ALA A 39 -23.46 8.54 22.22
CA ALA A 39 -24.30 9.35 21.33
C ALA A 39 -23.45 10.31 20.50
N PRO A 40 -23.81 10.56 19.22
CA PRO A 40 -23.10 11.48 18.35
C PRO A 40 -23.15 12.90 18.93
N LYS A 41 -21.97 13.50 19.10
CA LYS A 41 -21.83 14.86 19.64
C LYS A 41 -21.56 15.82 18.49
N PRO A 42 -22.45 16.80 18.24
CA PRO A 42 -22.21 17.78 17.20
C PRO A 42 -21.07 18.71 17.60
N GLU A 43 -20.17 18.98 16.66
CA GLU A 43 -19.15 20.02 16.74
C GLU A 43 -19.49 21.12 15.76
N LEU A 44 -19.13 22.37 16.07
CA LEU A 44 -19.34 23.47 15.13
C LEU A 44 -18.49 23.27 13.88
N PHE A 45 -19.09 23.45 12.71
CA PHE A 45 -18.35 23.36 11.47
C PHE A 45 -17.23 24.41 11.43
N PRO A 46 -15.99 24.04 11.07
CA PRO A 46 -14.88 25.00 11.00
C PRO A 46 -15.24 26.17 10.08
N GLY A 47 -15.27 27.39 10.64
CA GLY A 47 -15.70 28.59 9.92
C GLY A 47 -17.14 29.08 10.20
N GLY A 48 -17.86 28.44 11.13
CA GLY A 48 -19.08 29.01 11.73
C GLY A 48 -20.38 28.76 10.97
N GLY A 49 -20.35 28.05 9.84
CA GLY A 49 -21.52 27.69 9.04
C GLY A 49 -22.19 28.90 8.37
N GLY A 50 -22.23 28.91 7.02
CA GLY A 50 -22.90 29.93 6.25
C GLY A 50 -23.26 29.47 4.84
N GLY A 51 -24.33 30.02 4.27
CA GLY A 51 -24.81 29.63 2.94
C GLY A 51 -25.30 28.18 2.88
N SER A 52 -24.73 27.37 1.98
CA SER A 52 -25.06 25.94 1.80
C SER A 52 -24.23 25.00 2.69
N GLN A 53 -23.39 25.52 3.59
CA GLN A 53 -22.57 24.71 4.49
C GLN A 53 -23.33 24.35 5.77
N PRO A 54 -23.17 23.12 6.31
CA PRO A 54 -23.79 22.73 7.57
C PRO A 54 -23.21 23.54 8.74
N THR A 55 -24.03 23.81 9.74
CA THR A 55 -23.61 24.53 10.96
C THR A 55 -22.85 23.65 11.94
N HIS A 56 -23.07 22.33 11.86
CA HIS A 56 -22.44 21.34 12.71
C HIS A 56 -21.90 20.18 11.88
N MET A 57 -20.82 19.57 12.36
CA MET A 57 -20.31 18.29 11.90
C MET A 57 -20.38 17.27 13.03
N TYR A 58 -20.45 16.00 12.67
CA TYR A 58 -20.38 14.91 13.63
C TYR A 58 -19.06 14.18 13.40
N PRO A 59 -18.12 14.21 14.37
CA PRO A 59 -16.87 13.49 14.24
C PRO A 59 -17.16 11.98 14.17
N PHE A 60 -16.28 11.25 13.49
CA PHE A 60 -16.37 9.80 13.43
C PHE A 60 -16.15 9.20 14.82
N ILE A 61 -16.79 8.06 15.07
CA ILE A 61 -16.55 7.25 16.26
C ILE A 61 -15.65 6.07 15.90
N TRP A 62 -14.78 5.67 16.83
CA TRP A 62 -13.94 4.50 16.64
C TRP A 62 -14.74 3.23 16.94
N LEU A 63 -15.09 2.48 15.89
CA LEU A 63 -15.79 1.19 15.98
C LEU A 63 -14.83 -0.02 16.01
N GLY A 64 -13.52 0.24 16.02
CA GLY A 64 -12.50 -0.80 15.99
C GLY A 64 -12.16 -1.38 17.37
N LYS A 65 -11.41 -2.49 17.37
CA LYS A 65 -10.78 -3.07 18.57
C LYS A 65 -9.26 -3.07 18.41
N GLY A 66 -8.53 -3.25 19.51
CA GLY A 66 -7.07 -3.31 19.50
C GLY A 66 -6.56 -4.45 18.63
N ALA A 67 -5.37 -4.29 18.02
CA ALA A 67 -4.80 -5.28 17.10
C ALA A 67 -4.78 -6.71 17.70
N LYS A 68 -4.46 -6.84 19.00
CA LYS A 68 -4.44 -8.12 19.73
C LYS A 68 -5.79 -8.79 19.93
N ASP A 69 -6.87 -8.01 19.88
CA ASP A 69 -8.22 -8.50 20.08
C ASP A 69 -8.82 -9.06 18.78
N TRP A 70 -8.13 -8.87 17.65
CA TRP A 70 -8.50 -9.46 16.37
C TRP A 70 -8.00 -10.90 16.27
N THR A 71 -8.92 -11.79 15.91
CA THR A 71 -8.55 -13.14 15.46
C THR A 71 -8.46 -13.17 13.93
N THR A 72 -7.62 -14.06 13.41
CA THR A 72 -7.50 -14.29 11.96
C THR A 72 -8.82 -14.72 11.31
N LYS A 73 -9.71 -15.34 12.09
CA LYS A 73 -11.06 -15.75 11.67
C LYS A 73 -12.04 -14.58 11.48
N GLU A 74 -11.80 -13.45 12.14
CA GLU A 74 -12.61 -12.24 12.03
C GLU A 74 -12.06 -11.27 10.98
N THR A 75 -10.80 -11.44 10.56
CA THR A 75 -10.11 -10.55 9.62
C THR A 75 -10.38 -10.97 8.18
N ARG A 76 -11.61 -10.73 7.70
CA ARG A 76 -11.92 -10.82 6.27
C ARG A 76 -11.62 -9.49 5.61
N LEU A 77 -10.59 -9.42 4.78
CA LEU A 77 -10.32 -8.21 4.00
C LEU A 77 -11.31 -8.04 2.85
N VAL A 78 -11.78 -6.81 2.66
CA VAL A 78 -12.69 -6.39 1.59
C VAL A 78 -12.07 -5.19 0.91
N ILE A 79 -11.99 -5.23 -0.41
CA ILE A 79 -11.59 -4.08 -1.23
C ILE A 79 -12.78 -3.13 -1.30
N ALA A 80 -12.57 -1.87 -0.94
CA ALA A 80 -13.58 -0.82 -0.87
C ALA A 80 -13.20 0.37 -1.77
N ASP A 81 -14.12 1.32 -1.89
CA ASP A 81 -13.96 2.54 -2.70
C ASP A 81 -13.63 2.31 -4.18
N LEU A 82 -14.65 1.87 -4.92
CA LEU A 82 -14.57 1.72 -6.37
C LEU A 82 -14.85 3.04 -7.13
N GLY A 83 -14.76 4.20 -6.46
CA GLY A 83 -15.08 5.51 -7.05
C GLY A 83 -14.16 5.90 -8.22
N THR A 84 -12.96 5.33 -8.26
CA THR A 84 -11.96 5.56 -9.32
C THR A 84 -11.82 4.40 -10.31
N SER A 85 -12.59 3.32 -10.09
CA SER A 85 -12.49 2.10 -10.88
C SER A 85 -12.93 2.29 -12.33
N PHE A 86 -12.30 1.55 -13.23
CA PHE A 86 -12.59 1.64 -14.66
C PHE A 86 -12.34 0.34 -15.41
N LEU A 87 -12.94 0.24 -16.60
CA LEU A 87 -12.69 -0.83 -17.56
C LEU A 87 -11.64 -0.36 -18.56
N PRO A 88 -10.42 -0.94 -18.59
CA PRO A 88 -9.38 -0.56 -19.55
C PRO A 88 -9.81 -0.76 -21.01
N SER A 89 -10.74 -1.70 -21.26
CA SER A 89 -11.30 -1.95 -22.59
C SER A 89 -12.26 -0.85 -23.07
N LYS A 90 -12.70 0.04 -22.19
CA LYS A 90 -13.65 1.13 -22.50
C LYS A 90 -13.05 2.52 -22.29
N HIS A 91 -12.07 2.65 -21.40
CA HIS A 91 -11.52 3.93 -21.00
C HIS A 91 -9.99 3.87 -20.99
N ILE A 92 -9.38 4.85 -21.64
CA ILE A 92 -7.96 5.15 -21.48
C ILE A 92 -7.83 6.01 -20.21
N ARG A 93 -7.01 5.57 -19.26
CA ARG A 93 -6.79 6.26 -17.98
C ARG A 93 -5.34 6.71 -17.86
N THR A 94 -5.16 8.00 -17.60
CA THR A 94 -3.85 8.67 -17.46
C THR A 94 -3.68 9.37 -16.12
N TRP A 95 -4.50 9.04 -15.13
CA TRP A 95 -4.40 9.57 -13.77
C TRP A 95 -4.80 8.49 -12.76
N SER A 96 -4.30 8.59 -11.53
CA SER A 96 -4.60 7.66 -10.43
C SER A 96 -5.01 8.40 -9.17
N GLY A 97 -5.98 7.85 -8.45
CA GLY A 97 -6.38 8.31 -7.11
C GLY A 97 -5.36 7.96 -6.03
N THR A 98 -4.49 6.99 -6.31
CA THR A 98 -3.55 6.42 -5.33
C THR A 98 -2.69 7.49 -4.66
N PRO A 99 -2.46 7.37 -3.34
CA PRO A 99 -1.43 8.10 -2.64
C PRO A 99 -0.09 8.00 -3.37
N LEU A 100 0.70 9.07 -3.31
CA LEU A 100 1.94 9.18 -4.09
C LEU A 100 2.90 8.00 -3.83
N GLY A 101 3.00 7.56 -2.57
CA GLY A 101 3.87 6.47 -2.12
C GLY A 101 3.52 5.08 -2.62
N VAL A 102 2.39 4.88 -3.30
CA VAL A 102 2.05 3.59 -3.93
C VAL A 102 1.73 3.73 -5.41
N ARG A 103 1.86 4.94 -5.95
CA ARG A 103 1.46 5.26 -7.32
C ARG A 103 2.31 4.46 -8.33
N PRO A 104 1.68 3.85 -9.35
CA PRO A 104 2.39 3.14 -10.40
C PRO A 104 3.35 4.06 -11.17
N PRO A 105 4.59 3.63 -11.47
CA PRO A 105 5.63 4.47 -12.05
C PRO A 105 5.32 4.87 -13.49
N GLU A 106 4.54 4.08 -14.24
CA GLU A 106 4.10 4.42 -15.60
C GLU A 106 3.34 5.75 -15.68
N LEU A 107 2.76 6.22 -14.57
CA LEU A 107 2.14 7.56 -14.50
C LEU A 107 3.14 8.70 -14.60
N HIS A 108 4.36 8.49 -14.12
CA HIS A 108 5.43 9.46 -14.27
C HIS A 108 5.87 9.57 -15.74
N PHE A 109 5.74 8.47 -16.49
CA PHE A 109 6.17 8.34 -17.87
C PHE A 109 5.00 8.27 -18.86
N LEU A 110 3.85 8.91 -18.56
CA LEU A 110 2.65 8.86 -19.42
C LEU A 110 2.88 9.28 -20.87
N SER A 111 3.85 10.18 -21.10
CA SER A 111 4.28 10.56 -22.45
C SER A 111 4.85 9.38 -23.26
N ALA A 112 5.18 8.27 -22.60
CA ALA A 112 5.55 6.99 -23.21
C ALA A 112 4.36 6.20 -23.74
N GLY A 113 3.14 6.75 -23.66
CA GLY A 113 1.95 6.16 -24.23
C GLY A 113 1.44 4.94 -23.46
N THR A 114 1.85 4.77 -22.20
CA THR A 114 1.43 3.64 -21.36
C THR A 114 0.30 4.08 -20.43
N PRO A 115 -0.98 3.82 -20.78
CA PRO A 115 -2.10 4.11 -19.88
C PRO A 115 -2.11 3.14 -18.69
N LEU A 116 -2.83 3.52 -17.63
CA LEU A 116 -3.10 2.62 -16.52
C LEU A 116 -3.92 1.42 -16.98
N GLY A 117 -3.62 0.26 -16.40
CA GLY A 117 -4.30 -1.00 -16.67
C GLY A 117 -4.26 -1.94 -15.47
N LEU A 118 -4.60 -3.21 -15.71
CA LEU A 118 -4.55 -4.24 -14.66
C LEU A 118 -3.18 -4.33 -13.95
N PRO A 119 -2.03 -4.23 -14.66
CA PRO A 119 -0.73 -4.26 -14.00
C PRO A 119 -0.46 -3.06 -13.09
N SER A 120 -1.22 -1.98 -13.23
CA SER A 120 -1.11 -0.82 -12.34
C SER A 120 -1.64 -1.14 -10.94
N ASP A 121 -2.73 -1.90 -10.84
CA ASP A 121 -3.20 -2.41 -9.54
C ASP A 121 -2.27 -3.47 -8.95
N ILE A 122 -1.53 -4.21 -9.79
CA ILE A 122 -0.51 -5.14 -9.32
C ILE A 122 0.62 -4.39 -8.61
N TRP A 123 1.08 -3.26 -9.16
CA TRP A 123 2.08 -2.43 -8.49
C TRP A 123 1.60 -1.94 -7.12
N THR A 124 0.38 -1.39 -7.07
CA THR A 124 -0.18 -0.85 -5.84
C THR A 124 -0.46 -1.97 -4.82
N LEU A 125 -0.84 -3.16 -5.28
CA LEU A 125 -0.94 -4.36 -4.46
C LEU A 125 0.41 -4.71 -3.84
N GLY A 126 1.50 -4.74 -4.61
CA GLY A 126 2.85 -5.02 -4.09
C GLY A 126 3.27 -4.05 -2.98
N CYS A 127 3.08 -2.75 -3.20
CA CYS A 127 3.33 -1.72 -2.19
C CYS A 127 2.45 -1.90 -0.94
N THR A 128 1.18 -2.27 -1.14
CA THR A 128 0.19 -2.47 -0.07
C THR A 128 0.49 -3.72 0.75
N LEU A 129 0.89 -4.82 0.12
CA LEU A 129 1.29 -6.06 0.79
C LEU A 129 2.48 -5.82 1.71
N PHE A 130 3.51 -5.12 1.23
CA PHE A 130 4.65 -4.76 2.08
C PHE A 130 4.22 -3.90 3.28
N HIS A 131 3.35 -2.91 3.06
CA HIS A 131 2.83 -2.07 4.15
C HIS A 131 2.08 -2.91 5.20
N ILE A 132 1.24 -3.87 4.79
CA ILE A 132 0.53 -4.75 5.73
C ILE A 132 1.51 -5.57 6.60
N LEU A 133 2.65 -5.98 6.03
CA LEU A 133 3.63 -6.83 6.70
C LEU A 133 4.64 -6.06 7.57
N SER A 134 4.66 -4.74 7.48
CA SER A 134 5.73 -3.90 8.03
C SER A 134 5.21 -2.73 8.85
N SER A 135 6.10 -2.09 9.60
CA SER A 135 5.80 -0.88 10.38
C SER A 135 5.86 0.42 9.57
N CYS A 136 6.22 0.35 8.28
CA CYS A 136 6.50 1.51 7.44
C CYS A 136 5.97 1.32 6.01
N SER A 137 5.72 2.40 5.26
CA SER A 137 5.39 2.26 3.84
C SER A 137 6.64 1.90 3.02
N LEU A 138 6.48 1.08 1.97
CA LEU A 138 7.58 0.64 1.12
C LEU A 138 8.39 1.82 0.53
N MET A 139 7.69 2.83 -0.01
CA MET A 139 8.30 4.02 -0.61
C MET A 139 8.65 5.12 0.42
N GLY A 140 8.38 4.90 1.71
CA GLY A 140 8.56 5.89 2.77
C GLY A 140 7.43 6.92 2.89
N SER A 141 7.29 7.53 4.08
CA SER A 141 6.24 8.49 4.43
C SER A 141 6.68 9.96 4.29
N TYR A 142 7.98 10.21 4.14
CA TYR A 142 8.58 11.56 4.17
C TYR A 142 8.85 12.14 2.78
N PHE A 143 8.19 11.64 1.73
CA PHE A 143 8.47 12.08 0.36
C PHE A 143 7.17 12.49 -0.33
N TRP A 144 7.04 13.78 -0.62
CA TRP A 144 5.81 14.41 -1.10
C TRP A 144 5.84 14.74 -2.61
N ARG A 145 6.92 14.39 -3.30
CA ARG A 145 7.20 14.78 -4.69
C ARG A 145 7.37 13.56 -5.61
N PRO A 146 6.79 13.55 -6.82
CA PRO A 146 6.86 12.41 -7.75
C PRO A 146 8.27 11.93 -8.09
N SER A 147 9.23 12.83 -8.28
CA SER A 147 10.63 12.51 -8.58
C SER A 147 11.29 11.69 -7.48
N ASN A 148 10.93 11.90 -6.21
CA ASN A 148 11.39 11.08 -5.09
C ASN A 148 10.96 9.63 -5.23
N MET A 149 9.75 9.36 -5.74
CA MET A 149 9.22 8.00 -5.84
C MET A 149 9.98 7.18 -6.86
N ILE A 150 10.36 7.79 -7.99
CA ILE A 150 11.18 7.12 -9.01
C ILE A 150 12.58 6.83 -8.46
N ASP A 151 13.19 7.81 -7.78
CA ASP A 151 14.50 7.66 -7.13
C ASP A 151 14.50 6.51 -6.10
N VAL A 152 13.48 6.46 -5.23
CA VAL A 152 13.31 5.39 -4.22
C VAL A 152 13.08 4.04 -4.88
N ALA A 153 12.20 3.97 -5.89
CA ALA A 153 11.95 2.75 -6.63
C ALA A 153 13.23 2.22 -7.29
N MET A 154 14.08 3.10 -7.84
CA MET A 154 15.34 2.69 -8.45
C MET A 154 16.33 2.09 -7.45
N HIS A 155 16.45 2.64 -6.23
CA HIS A 155 17.34 2.04 -5.22
C HIS A 155 16.87 0.65 -4.79
N MET A 156 15.56 0.43 -4.78
CA MET A 156 14.99 -0.85 -4.36
C MET A 156 15.01 -1.90 -5.47
N LEU A 157 14.71 -1.49 -6.70
CA LEU A 157 14.38 -2.40 -7.81
C LEU A 157 15.44 -2.42 -8.91
N GLY A 158 16.40 -1.49 -8.86
CA GLY A 158 17.44 -1.32 -9.87
C GLY A 158 17.08 -0.31 -10.96
N PRO A 159 17.78 -0.35 -12.10
CA PRO A 159 17.69 0.67 -13.14
C PRO A 159 16.30 0.71 -13.79
N LEU A 160 15.90 1.91 -14.21
CA LEU A 160 14.72 2.09 -15.07
C LEU A 160 14.93 1.41 -16.43
N PRO A 161 13.85 0.96 -17.10
CA PRO A 161 13.90 0.66 -18.53
C PRO A 161 14.47 1.84 -19.31
N GLN A 162 15.29 1.58 -20.34
CA GLN A 162 15.99 2.65 -21.08
C GLN A 162 15.04 3.75 -21.59
N ALA A 163 13.88 3.36 -22.14
CA ALA A 163 12.89 4.31 -22.64
C ALA A 163 12.31 5.25 -21.56
N TRP A 164 12.36 4.85 -20.29
CA TRP A 164 11.97 5.66 -19.13
C TRP A 164 13.14 6.47 -18.61
N TRP A 165 14.34 5.89 -18.57
CA TRP A 165 15.58 6.60 -18.22
C TRP A 165 15.81 7.85 -19.07
N ASP A 166 15.61 7.74 -20.39
CA ASP A 166 15.80 8.84 -21.34
C ASP A 166 14.81 9.99 -21.14
N ARG A 167 13.70 9.74 -20.41
CA ARG A 167 12.64 10.71 -20.11
C ARG A 167 12.69 11.19 -18.67
N TRP A 168 13.43 10.51 -17.81
CA TRP A 168 13.52 10.88 -16.42
C TRP A 168 14.28 12.19 -16.27
N GLY A 169 13.75 13.12 -15.47
CA GLY A 169 14.25 14.50 -15.37
C GLY A 169 13.42 15.54 -16.15
N VAL A 170 12.39 15.13 -16.88
CA VAL A 170 11.40 16.02 -17.49
C VAL A 170 10.01 15.42 -17.28
N LEU A 171 9.20 16.05 -16.44
CA LEU A 171 7.86 15.60 -16.13
C LEU A 171 6.83 16.11 -17.13
N PRO A 172 5.80 15.30 -17.44
CA PRO A 172 4.66 15.76 -18.24
C PRO A 172 3.82 16.87 -17.58
N SER A 173 4.05 17.17 -16.29
CA SER A 173 3.21 18.12 -15.52
C SER A 173 3.51 19.59 -15.83
N GLY A 174 4.68 19.91 -16.39
CA GLY A 174 5.12 21.30 -16.57
C GLY A 174 5.38 22.04 -15.26
N ASP A 175 5.68 21.30 -14.18
CA ASP A 175 6.07 21.87 -12.89
C ASP A 175 7.59 22.06 -12.89
N GLU A 176 8.04 23.30 -13.14
CA GLU A 176 9.46 23.64 -13.27
C GLU A 176 10.27 23.25 -12.01
N GLN A 177 9.70 23.39 -10.81
CA GLN A 177 10.39 23.01 -9.57
C GLN A 177 10.56 21.49 -9.49
N GLU A 178 9.55 20.74 -9.93
CA GLU A 178 9.64 19.28 -9.93
C GLU A 178 10.60 18.78 -11.03
N ASP A 179 10.67 19.45 -12.17
CA ASP A 179 11.66 19.18 -13.22
C ASP A 179 13.09 19.38 -12.71
N GLU A 180 13.35 20.50 -12.03
CA GLU A 180 14.65 20.77 -11.38
C GLU A 180 15.01 19.67 -10.38
N LEU A 181 14.09 19.30 -9.49
CA LEU A 181 14.29 18.22 -8.51
C LEU A 181 14.53 16.86 -9.18
N ALA A 182 13.82 16.56 -10.28
CA ALA A 182 14.02 15.33 -11.03
C ALA A 182 15.41 15.29 -11.68
N GLN A 183 15.90 16.42 -12.22
CA GLN A 183 17.25 16.55 -12.78
C GLN A 183 18.33 16.40 -11.70
N GLU A 184 18.17 17.04 -10.55
CA GLU A 184 19.07 16.90 -9.40
C GLU A 184 19.15 15.43 -8.94
N ARG A 185 18.00 14.74 -8.88
CA ARG A 185 17.97 13.31 -8.52
C ARG A 185 18.68 12.46 -9.54
N ARG A 186 18.41 12.67 -10.83
CA ARG A 186 19.05 11.96 -11.94
C ARG A 186 20.56 12.16 -11.95
N ALA A 187 21.03 13.36 -11.62
CA ALA A 187 22.47 13.66 -11.51
C ALA A 187 23.17 12.81 -10.44
N GLY A 188 22.44 12.24 -9.48
CA GLY A 188 22.96 11.28 -8.50
C GLY A 188 23.17 9.86 -9.02
N TRP A 189 22.92 9.58 -10.30
CA TRP A 189 22.99 8.25 -10.90
C TRP A 189 23.90 8.22 -12.13
N LEU A 190 24.57 7.10 -12.34
CA LEU A 190 25.26 6.79 -13.58
C LEU A 190 24.26 6.41 -14.68
N ASP A 191 24.66 6.53 -15.96
CA ASP A 191 23.81 6.21 -17.11
C ASP A 191 23.34 4.74 -17.18
N ASN A 192 23.99 3.85 -16.43
CA ASN A 192 23.58 2.45 -16.26
C ASN A 192 22.61 2.24 -15.07
N GLY A 193 22.11 3.32 -14.47
CA GLY A 193 21.20 3.31 -13.32
C GLY A 193 21.83 2.79 -12.01
N VAL A 194 23.16 2.87 -11.89
CA VAL A 194 23.88 2.62 -10.63
C VAL A 194 24.02 3.95 -9.87
N PRO A 195 23.72 4.00 -8.55
CA PRO A 195 23.81 5.25 -7.79
C PRO A 195 25.28 5.70 -7.67
N LEU A 196 25.51 7.00 -7.72
CA LEU A 196 26.84 7.57 -7.50
C LEU A 196 27.27 7.40 -6.02
N PRO A 197 28.58 7.21 -5.73
CA PRO A 197 29.06 6.99 -4.36
C PRO A 197 28.71 8.09 -3.36
N HIS A 198 28.45 9.30 -3.82
CA HIS A 198 28.13 10.47 -3.00
C HIS A 198 26.64 10.82 -2.98
N LYS A 199 25.77 9.97 -3.54
CA LYS A 199 24.33 10.20 -3.51
C LYS A 199 23.84 10.18 -2.05
N PRO A 200 23.16 11.23 -1.55
CA PRO A 200 22.72 11.31 -0.16
C PRO A 200 21.81 10.12 0.19
N GLY A 201 22.25 9.32 1.17
CA GLY A 201 21.66 8.03 1.51
C GLY A 201 20.53 8.13 2.53
N TYR A 202 19.29 8.05 2.04
CA TYR A 202 18.14 7.56 2.80
C TYR A 202 17.34 6.53 1.99
N GLN A 203 18.01 5.81 1.09
CA GLN A 203 17.33 4.92 0.14
C GLN A 203 17.91 3.53 0.24
N LEU A 204 17.37 2.82 1.23
CA LEU A 204 17.59 1.41 1.49
C LEU A 204 17.14 0.57 0.28
N THR A 205 17.90 -0.49 -0.01
CA THR A 205 17.49 -1.58 -0.91
C THR A 205 16.22 -2.25 -0.38
N LEU A 206 15.56 -3.07 -1.21
CA LEU A 206 14.36 -3.80 -0.77
C LEU A 206 14.65 -4.71 0.43
N ASP A 207 15.80 -5.39 0.43
CA ASP A 207 16.24 -6.29 1.50
C ASP A 207 16.52 -5.53 2.81
N GLU A 208 17.23 -4.39 2.73
CA GLU A 208 17.47 -3.53 3.89
C GLU A 208 16.18 -2.95 4.46
N ARG A 209 15.20 -2.59 3.60
CA ARG A 209 13.87 -2.13 4.05
C ARG A 209 13.09 -3.25 4.72
N PHE A 210 13.15 -4.46 4.17
CA PHE A 210 12.53 -5.61 4.80
C PHE A 210 13.14 -5.83 6.19
N GLU A 211 14.46 -5.80 6.29
CA GLU A 211 15.15 -5.96 7.56
C GLU A 211 14.72 -4.92 8.59
N SER A 212 14.77 -3.62 8.24
CA SER A 212 14.46 -2.54 9.18
C SER A 212 12.96 -2.44 9.50
N CYS A 213 12.08 -2.58 8.51
CA CYS A 213 10.63 -2.35 8.70
C CYS A 213 9.83 -3.60 9.05
N VAL A 214 10.35 -4.81 8.78
CA VAL A 214 9.68 -6.08 9.11
C VAL A 214 10.44 -6.83 10.19
N GLN A 215 11.69 -7.21 9.94
CA GLN A 215 12.39 -8.18 10.77
C GLN A 215 12.85 -7.61 12.12
N GLU A 216 13.42 -6.40 12.12
CA GLU A 216 13.86 -5.73 13.34
C GLU A 216 12.69 -5.48 14.28
N ASN A 217 11.57 -4.98 13.76
CA ASN A 217 10.34 -4.76 14.54
C ASN A 217 9.79 -6.05 15.17
N ARG A 218 10.02 -7.21 14.53
CA ARG A 218 9.66 -8.52 15.10
C ARG A 218 10.62 -8.97 16.19
N ARG A 219 11.89 -8.52 16.18
CA ARG A 219 12.88 -8.82 17.23
C ARG A 219 12.75 -7.92 18.45
N LEU A 220 12.25 -6.70 18.27
CA LEU A 220 12.12 -5.73 19.34
C LEU A 220 11.04 -6.17 20.34
N GLU A 221 11.44 -6.36 21.59
CA GLU A 221 10.52 -6.33 22.72
C GLU A 221 10.18 -4.86 22.99
N TRP A 222 8.93 -4.47 22.78
CA TRP A 222 8.49 -3.12 23.09
C TRP A 222 8.19 -3.03 24.59
N PHE A 223 8.98 -2.25 25.33
CA PHE A 223 8.62 -1.87 26.70
C PHE A 223 7.68 -0.67 26.64
N VAL A 224 6.38 -0.91 26.86
CA VAL A 224 5.42 0.17 27.08
C VAL A 224 5.38 0.45 28.58
N GLU A 225 5.88 1.61 28.99
CA GLU A 225 5.86 2.03 30.38
C GLU A 225 4.41 2.02 30.93
N GLY A 226 4.12 1.16 31.91
CA GLY A 226 2.79 1.01 32.50
C GLY A 226 1.94 -0.17 32.00
N LEU A 227 2.42 -0.97 31.04
CA LEU A 227 1.86 -2.30 30.73
C LEU A 227 2.73 -3.36 31.41
N SER A 228 2.14 -4.19 32.29
CA SER A 228 2.85 -5.21 33.08
C SER A 228 3.34 -6.41 32.27
N ASP A 229 2.92 -6.49 31.01
CA ASP A 229 3.17 -7.63 30.16
C ASP A 229 4.22 -7.23 29.12
N VAL A 230 5.38 -7.90 29.16
CA VAL A 230 6.34 -7.86 28.05
C VAL A 230 5.62 -8.47 26.86
N GLU A 231 5.26 -7.64 25.88
CA GLU A 231 4.76 -8.12 24.61
C GLU A 231 5.87 -8.95 23.97
N LYS A 232 5.67 -10.27 23.91
CA LYS A 232 6.63 -11.16 23.25
C LYS A 232 6.85 -10.65 21.83
N ALA A 233 8.12 -10.48 21.47
CA ALA A 233 8.58 -10.35 20.11
C ALA A 233 7.76 -11.25 19.18
N ALA A 234 7.17 -10.68 18.14
CA ALA A 234 6.44 -11.45 17.13
C ALA A 234 7.40 -12.46 16.48
N GLU A 235 6.87 -13.60 16.04
CA GLU A 235 7.72 -14.61 15.40
C GLU A 235 8.41 -14.01 14.17
N GLN A 236 9.73 -14.21 14.13
CA GLN A 236 10.58 -13.77 13.04
C GLN A 236 10.25 -14.55 11.77
N MET A 237 10.26 -13.85 10.64
CA MET A 237 10.17 -14.53 9.35
C MET A 237 11.44 -15.34 9.14
N SER A 238 11.32 -16.60 8.72
CA SER A 238 12.49 -17.42 8.37
C SER A 238 13.19 -16.84 7.14
N ASP A 239 14.50 -17.10 6.99
CA ASP A 239 15.25 -16.66 5.81
C ASP A 239 14.62 -17.18 4.50
N ASP A 240 14.11 -18.41 4.51
CA ASP A 240 13.48 -19.04 3.36
C ASP A 240 12.14 -18.39 2.98
N GLU A 241 11.31 -18.06 3.97
CA GLU A 241 10.06 -17.32 3.76
C GLU A 241 10.34 -15.89 3.27
N ARG A 242 11.33 -15.21 3.87
CA ARG A 242 11.78 -13.88 3.45
C ARG A 242 12.18 -13.92 1.98
N ASP A 243 13.05 -14.84 1.59
CA ASP A 243 13.58 -14.89 0.24
C ASP A 243 12.46 -15.14 -0.78
N ALA A 244 11.53 -16.06 -0.47
CA ALA A 244 10.34 -16.30 -1.29
C ALA A 244 9.42 -15.06 -1.40
N LEU A 245 9.22 -14.32 -0.29
CA LEU A 245 8.42 -13.09 -0.27
C LEU A 245 9.08 -11.99 -1.12
N LEU A 246 10.37 -11.75 -0.93
CA LEU A 246 11.08 -10.69 -1.65
C LEU A 246 11.22 -11.01 -3.14
N GLU A 247 11.35 -12.29 -3.52
CA GLU A 247 11.25 -12.72 -4.91
C GLU A 247 9.89 -12.34 -5.53
N MET A 248 8.79 -12.67 -4.85
CA MET A 248 7.44 -12.29 -5.29
C MET A 248 7.28 -10.77 -5.40
N ILE A 249 7.70 -10.00 -4.37
CA ILE A 249 7.58 -8.54 -4.37
C ILE A 249 8.36 -7.92 -5.55
N ARG A 250 9.57 -8.39 -5.84
CA ARG A 250 10.36 -7.91 -7.01
C ARG A 250 9.65 -8.21 -8.34
N ALA A 251 8.97 -9.34 -8.46
CA ALA A 251 8.22 -9.71 -9.66
C ALA A 251 6.94 -8.88 -9.84
N VAL A 252 6.26 -8.54 -8.73
CA VAL A 252 5.08 -7.67 -8.70
C VAL A 252 5.44 -6.21 -9.00
N LEU A 253 6.62 -5.76 -8.55
CA LEU A 253 7.11 -4.39 -8.68
C LEU A 253 8.06 -4.20 -9.88
N ARG A 254 7.92 -4.97 -10.96
CA ARG A 254 8.65 -4.66 -12.20
C ARG A 254 8.24 -3.29 -12.75
N PHE A 255 9.21 -2.50 -13.20
CA PHE A 255 8.91 -1.18 -13.78
C PHE A 255 7.99 -1.30 -14.99
N ASN A 256 8.36 -2.11 -15.97
CA ASN A 256 7.54 -2.36 -17.15
C ASN A 256 6.23 -3.08 -16.76
N PRO A 257 5.04 -2.47 -16.99
CA PRO A 257 3.77 -3.08 -16.64
C PRO A 257 3.54 -4.46 -17.26
N SER A 258 4.11 -4.73 -18.44
CA SER A 258 3.98 -6.03 -19.12
C SER A 258 4.83 -7.15 -18.53
N GLU A 259 5.80 -6.82 -17.67
CA GLU A 259 6.67 -7.78 -16.99
C GLU A 259 6.20 -8.11 -15.57
N ARG A 260 5.16 -7.42 -15.07
CA ARG A 260 4.58 -7.68 -13.75
C ARG A 260 3.75 -8.95 -13.79
N LEU A 261 3.79 -9.70 -12.69
CA LEU A 261 2.88 -10.83 -12.50
C LEU A 261 1.42 -10.39 -12.54
N THR A 262 0.56 -11.21 -13.12
CA THR A 262 -0.89 -11.06 -12.96
C THR A 262 -1.33 -11.55 -11.58
N ALA A 263 -2.54 -11.19 -11.16
CA ALA A 263 -3.11 -11.67 -9.90
C ALA A 263 -3.16 -13.21 -9.82
N SER A 264 -3.38 -13.90 -10.94
CA SER A 264 -3.34 -15.36 -10.99
C SER A 264 -1.92 -15.90 -10.78
N GLU A 265 -0.93 -15.33 -11.47
CA GLU A 265 0.47 -15.77 -11.35
C GLU A 265 1.04 -15.49 -9.96
N ILE A 266 0.60 -14.43 -9.28
CA ILE A 266 0.96 -14.17 -7.88
C ILE A 266 0.55 -15.35 -6.98
N LEU A 267 -0.65 -15.90 -7.15
CA LEU A 267 -1.13 -17.05 -6.37
C LEU A 267 -0.29 -18.32 -6.61
N ASP A 268 0.37 -18.41 -7.75
CA ASP A 268 1.24 -19.53 -8.12
C ASP A 268 2.69 -19.37 -7.64
N THR A 269 3.05 -18.22 -7.06
CA THR A 269 4.41 -17.98 -6.55
C THR A 269 4.75 -18.90 -5.38
N ARG A 270 6.06 -19.10 -5.17
CA ARG A 270 6.59 -19.89 -4.06
C ARG A 270 6.01 -19.46 -2.71
N TRP A 271 6.03 -18.15 -2.43
CA TRP A 271 5.54 -17.61 -1.16
C TRP A 271 4.05 -17.90 -0.94
N MET A 272 3.21 -17.72 -1.97
CA MET A 272 1.79 -18.02 -1.86
C MET A 272 1.53 -19.52 -1.69
N ARG A 273 2.24 -20.40 -2.39
CA ARG A 273 2.04 -21.86 -2.29
C ARG A 273 2.53 -22.45 -0.97
N GLU A 274 3.66 -21.99 -0.46
CA GLU A 274 4.30 -22.55 0.74
C GLU A 274 3.80 -21.91 2.04
N TYR A 275 3.44 -20.62 2.02
CA TYR A 275 3.10 -19.85 3.23
C TYR A 275 1.70 -19.24 3.17
N GLY A 276 1.41 -18.45 2.13
CA GLY A 276 0.18 -17.63 2.07
C GLY A 276 -1.12 -18.44 2.00
N LEU A 277 -1.25 -19.31 0.99
CA LEU A 277 -2.44 -20.14 0.79
C LEU A 277 -2.65 -21.14 1.93
N PRO A 278 -1.63 -21.91 2.39
CA PRO A 278 -1.83 -22.82 3.53
C PRO A 278 -2.29 -22.10 4.80
N ALA A 279 -1.74 -20.92 5.10
CA ALA A 279 -2.15 -20.13 6.27
C ALA A 279 -3.61 -19.63 6.14
N ALA A 280 -4.01 -19.19 4.95
CA ALA A 280 -5.35 -18.71 4.69
C ALA A 280 -6.39 -19.86 4.71
N GLU A 281 -6.07 -21.01 4.12
CA GLU A 281 -6.93 -22.21 4.16
C GLU A 281 -7.13 -22.76 5.56
N LYS A 282 -6.04 -22.82 6.36
CA LYS A 282 -6.09 -23.17 7.79
C LYS A 282 -7.00 -22.20 8.56
N THR A 283 -6.90 -20.91 8.26
CA THR A 283 -7.68 -19.87 8.94
C THR A 283 -9.17 -19.95 8.58
N TRP A 284 -9.49 -20.13 7.31
CA TRP A 284 -10.86 -20.15 6.81
C TRP A 284 -11.53 -21.52 6.85
N GLY A 285 -10.77 -22.58 7.14
CA GLY A 285 -11.27 -23.95 7.22
C GLY A 285 -11.81 -24.48 5.90
N ARG A 286 -11.32 -23.96 4.77
CA ARG A 286 -11.72 -24.37 3.42
C ARG A 286 -10.59 -24.13 2.41
N PRO A 287 -10.52 -24.91 1.32
CA PRO A 287 -9.65 -24.60 0.20
C PRO A 287 -10.00 -23.24 -0.41
N ILE A 288 -9.00 -22.45 -0.75
CA ILE A 288 -9.20 -21.14 -1.42
C ILE A 288 -9.13 -21.30 -2.93
N TRP A 289 -8.35 -22.27 -3.39
CA TRP A 289 -8.20 -22.62 -4.78
C TRP A 289 -8.61 -24.07 -5.01
N PRO A 290 -9.30 -24.38 -6.12
CA PRO A 290 -9.72 -25.74 -6.45
C PRO A 290 -8.55 -26.69 -6.76
#